data_AF-A0A100WUI5-F1
#
_entry.id   AF-A0A100WUI5-F1
#
_cell.length_a   1.000
_cell.length_b   1.000
_cell.length_c   1.000
_cell.angle_alpha   90.00
_cell.angle_beta   90.00
_cell.angle_gamma   90.00
#
_symmetry.space_group_name_H-M   'P 1'
#
loop_
_entity.id
_entity.type
_entity.pdbx_description
1 polymer ?
#
loop_
_entity_poly.entity_id
_entity_poly.type
_entity_poly.pdbx_seq_one_letter_code
_entity_poly.pdbx_strand_id
1 'polypeptide(L)'
;MERKVEANNMRVGYDTDCDPNRIYVTTDLELARGWAMNEILRADGGGALYRVRPEPTMSIEPDPDYPPTSFSARRARVLEVVEDPVQMSIDDADRAVCLKYSRWSDGTAMYDWEGYMLPPPELRSVAADPARYRHLGKWCPVPYGHRVGLLSDSSIRVVYQQDWPSP
;
A
#
# COMPACT_ATOMS: atom_id res chain seq x y z
N MET A 1 -2.08 -11.45 23.98
CA MET A 1 -1.27 -10.52 23.16
C MET A 1 -1.94 -10.31 21.81
N GLU A 2 -2.37 -11.38 21.13
CA GLU A 2 -3.15 -11.37 19.87
C GLU A 2 -4.39 -10.45 19.88
N ARG A 3 -5.21 -10.47 20.94
CA ARG A 3 -6.40 -9.59 21.02
C ARG A 3 -6.12 -8.08 21.00
N LYS A 4 -4.92 -7.65 21.40
CA LYS A 4 -4.52 -6.24 21.32
C LYS A 4 -4.08 -5.85 19.92
N VAL A 5 -3.49 -6.79 19.18
CA VAL A 5 -3.12 -6.64 17.78
C VAL A 5 -4.39 -6.60 16.92
N GLU A 6 -5.34 -7.52 17.12
CA GLU A 6 -6.66 -7.51 16.44
C GLU A 6 -7.44 -6.21 16.71
N ALA A 7 -7.46 -5.72 17.96
CA ALA A 7 -8.14 -4.47 18.30
C ALA A 7 -7.47 -3.23 17.67
N ASN A 8 -6.15 -3.27 17.46
CA ASN A 8 -5.44 -2.20 16.74
C ASN A 8 -5.63 -2.32 15.22
N ASN A 9 -5.67 -3.54 14.67
CA ASN A 9 -5.93 -3.83 13.26
C ASN A 9 -7.30 -3.29 12.82
N MET A 10 -8.34 -3.49 13.63
CA MET A 10 -9.66 -2.89 13.41
C MET A 10 -9.65 -1.36 13.47
N ARG A 11 -8.74 -0.75 14.24
CA ARG A 11 -8.65 0.71 14.42
C ARG A 11 -7.93 1.42 13.28
N VAL A 12 -6.98 0.74 12.62
CA VAL A 12 -6.17 1.31 11.53
C VAL A 12 -6.56 0.82 10.14
N GLY A 13 -7.67 0.07 10.03
CA GLY A 13 -8.18 -0.41 8.74
C GLY A 13 -7.41 -1.58 8.12
N TYR A 14 -6.58 -2.26 8.91
CA TYR A 14 -5.79 -3.42 8.45
C TYR A 14 -6.65 -4.67 8.19
N ASP A 15 -7.96 -4.61 8.49
CA ASP A 15 -8.88 -5.77 8.47
C ASP A 15 -10.06 -5.61 7.51
N THR A 16 -10.12 -4.55 6.69
CA THR A 16 -11.21 -4.46 5.70
C THR A 16 -10.93 -5.25 4.42
N ASP A 17 -9.64 -5.45 4.09
CA ASP A 17 -9.23 -6.01 2.78
C ASP A 17 -8.36 -7.29 2.89
N CYS A 18 -7.97 -7.72 4.10
CA CYS A 18 -7.20 -8.94 4.30
C CYS A 18 -8.11 -10.11 4.73
N ASP A 19 -8.11 -11.23 3.99
CA ASP A 19 -8.80 -12.45 4.41
C ASP A 19 -7.97 -13.15 5.50
N PRO A 20 -8.47 -13.25 6.76
CA PRO A 20 -7.72 -13.86 7.85
C PRO A 20 -7.44 -15.35 7.64
N ASN A 21 -8.11 -16.00 6.68
CA ASN A 21 -7.87 -17.40 6.32
C ASN A 21 -6.79 -17.57 5.26
N ARG A 22 -6.14 -16.49 4.84
CA ARG A 22 -5.11 -16.48 3.82
C ARG A 22 -3.83 -15.85 4.34
N ILE A 23 -2.74 -16.29 3.75
CA ILE A 23 -1.45 -15.61 3.79
C ILE A 23 -1.23 -14.91 2.45
N TYR A 24 -0.43 -13.86 2.48
CA TYR A 24 -0.03 -13.11 1.30
C TYR A 24 1.47 -13.28 1.10
N VAL A 25 1.86 -13.57 -0.13
CA VAL A 25 3.25 -13.84 -0.51
C VAL A 25 3.55 -13.11 -1.81
N THR A 26 4.81 -12.75 -2.02
CA THR A 26 5.23 -12.07 -3.23
C THR A 26 6.56 -12.59 -3.73
N THR A 27 6.75 -12.46 -5.05
CA THR A 27 8.04 -12.72 -5.72
C THR A 27 8.89 -11.46 -5.82
N ASP A 28 8.35 -10.29 -5.44
CA ASP A 28 9.10 -9.03 -5.37
C ASP A 28 9.71 -8.87 -3.97
N LEU A 29 11.04 -9.00 -3.89
CA LEU A 29 11.80 -8.96 -2.65
C LEU A 29 11.64 -7.63 -1.90
N GLU A 30 11.66 -6.51 -2.62
CA GLU A 30 11.57 -5.19 -1.99
C GLU A 30 10.15 -4.93 -1.51
N LEU A 31 9.13 -5.37 -2.25
CA LEU A 31 7.75 -5.33 -1.76
C LEU A 31 7.59 -6.12 -0.46
N ALA A 32 8.17 -7.32 -0.37
CA ALA A 32 8.12 -8.13 0.85
C ALA A 32 8.82 -7.43 2.03
N ARG A 33 9.99 -6.82 1.81
CA ARG A 33 10.72 -6.06 2.82
C ARG A 33 9.94 -4.81 3.27
N GLY A 34 9.33 -4.08 2.33
CA GLY A 34 8.50 -2.92 2.63
C GLY A 34 7.30 -3.26 3.51
N TRP A 35 6.60 -4.37 3.19
CA TRP A 35 5.48 -4.86 4.01
C TRP A 35 5.89 -5.40 5.38
N ALA A 36 7.07 -6.03 5.50
CA ALA A 36 7.63 -6.41 6.80
C ALA A 36 7.91 -5.18 7.69
N MET A 37 7.98 -3.99 7.10
CA MET A 37 8.08 -2.72 7.79
C MET A 37 6.75 -1.96 7.79
N ASN A 38 5.58 -2.60 7.85
CA ASN A 38 4.32 -1.86 7.99
C ASN A 38 4.18 -1.22 9.40
N GLU A 39 3.24 -0.29 9.58
CA GLU A 39 3.08 0.46 10.85
C GLU A 39 2.88 -0.43 12.08
N ILE A 40 2.20 -1.58 11.93
CA ILE A 40 1.95 -2.51 13.03
C ILE A 40 3.25 -3.18 13.46
N LEU A 41 4.01 -3.73 12.50
CA LEU A 41 5.26 -4.43 12.76
C LEU A 41 6.39 -3.47 13.17
N ARG A 42 6.37 -2.23 12.67
CA ARG A 42 7.30 -1.15 13.07
C ARG A 42 7.26 -0.92 14.58
N ALA A 43 6.08 -0.97 15.20
CA ALA A 43 5.94 -0.77 16.65
C ALA A 43 6.70 -1.82 17.47
N ASP A 44 6.91 -3.00 16.89
CA ASP A 44 7.59 -4.14 17.51
C ASP A 44 9.04 -4.33 16.99
N GLY A 45 9.60 -3.37 16.26
CA GLY A 45 10.99 -3.39 15.78
C GLY A 45 11.19 -3.90 14.35
N GLY A 46 10.10 -4.10 13.60
CA GLY A 46 10.10 -4.65 12.24
C GLY A 46 9.73 -6.14 12.20
N GLY A 47 9.17 -6.57 11.09
CA GLY A 47 8.85 -7.98 10.82
C GLY A 47 10.05 -8.74 10.27
N ALA A 48 9.87 -10.05 10.11
CA ALA A 48 10.85 -10.95 9.50
C ALA A 48 10.48 -11.29 8.05
N LEU A 49 11.49 -11.56 7.24
CA LEU A 49 11.36 -12.00 5.86
C LEU A 49 11.63 -13.50 5.76
N TYR A 50 10.67 -14.24 5.21
CA TYR A 50 10.77 -15.68 5.03
C TYR A 50 10.69 -16.06 3.55
N ARG A 51 11.54 -16.99 3.14
CA ARG A 51 11.34 -17.71 1.89
C ARG A 51 10.40 -18.88 2.17
N VAL A 52 9.29 -18.92 1.44
CA VAL A 52 8.21 -19.88 1.70
C VAL A 52 7.80 -20.65 0.46
N ARG A 53 7.12 -21.78 0.65
CA ARG A 53 6.41 -22.50 -0.39
C ARG A 53 4.91 -22.50 -0.04
N PRO A 54 4.05 -21.81 -0.81
CA PRO A 54 2.61 -21.86 -0.60
C PRO A 54 2.05 -23.27 -0.78
N GLU A 55 1.17 -23.70 0.12
CA GLU A 55 0.56 -25.04 0.14
C GLU A 55 -0.91 -24.98 0.58
N PRO A 56 -1.83 -25.77 -0.02
CA PRO A 56 -1.62 -26.56 -1.23
C PRO A 56 -1.51 -25.64 -2.46
N THR A 57 -0.80 -26.08 -3.51
CA THR A 57 -0.61 -25.31 -4.75
C THR A 57 -1.94 -24.85 -5.37
N MET A 58 -2.99 -25.66 -5.24
CA MET A 58 -4.34 -25.34 -5.72
C MET A 58 -5.03 -24.17 -4.99
N SER A 59 -4.45 -23.68 -3.89
CA SER A 59 -4.97 -22.50 -3.15
C SER A 59 -4.27 -21.20 -3.53
N ILE A 60 -3.27 -21.24 -4.41
CA ILE A 60 -2.55 -20.04 -4.85
C ILE A 60 -3.43 -19.26 -5.81
N GLU A 61 -3.75 -18.03 -5.44
CA GLU A 61 -4.54 -17.10 -6.25
C GLU A 61 -3.76 -15.79 -6.42
N PRO A 62 -3.85 -15.11 -7.58
CA PRO A 62 -3.27 -13.79 -7.75
C PRO A 62 -3.85 -12.79 -6.73
N ASP A 63 -2.98 -11.93 -6.21
CA ASP A 63 -3.37 -10.80 -5.38
C ASP A 63 -3.75 -9.60 -6.28
N PRO A 64 -4.98 -9.07 -6.19
CA PRO A 64 -5.42 -7.94 -7.02
C PRO A 64 -4.69 -6.63 -6.70
N ASP A 65 -4.07 -6.49 -5.52
CA ASP A 65 -3.43 -5.24 -5.10
C ASP A 65 -2.04 -5.06 -5.72
N TYR A 66 -1.33 -6.17 -5.98
CA TYR A 66 0.05 -6.18 -6.46
C TYR A 66 0.31 -7.15 -7.63
N PRO A 67 -0.50 -7.15 -8.71
CA PRO A 67 -0.29 -8.03 -9.85
C PRO A 67 0.93 -7.60 -10.68
N PRO A 68 1.69 -8.53 -11.29
CA PRO A 68 1.56 -10.00 -11.22
C PRO A 68 2.44 -10.64 -10.13
N THR A 69 3.02 -9.84 -9.22
CA THR A 69 4.10 -10.31 -8.34
C THR A 69 3.63 -10.91 -7.03
N SER A 70 2.42 -10.58 -6.59
CA SER A 70 1.86 -11.06 -5.31
C SER A 70 0.71 -12.03 -5.50
N PHE A 71 0.55 -12.87 -4.49
CA PHE A 71 -0.39 -13.98 -4.46
C PHE A 71 -0.93 -14.16 -3.04
N SER A 72 -2.14 -14.69 -2.94
CA SER A 72 -2.66 -15.24 -1.69
C SER A 72 -2.66 -16.77 -1.72
N ALA A 73 -2.56 -17.39 -0.55
CA ALA A 73 -2.71 -18.83 -0.38
C ALA A 73 -3.26 -19.16 1.00
N ARG A 74 -3.79 -20.38 1.18
CA ARG A 74 -4.35 -20.77 2.49
C ARG A 74 -3.29 -20.85 3.60
N ARG A 75 -2.07 -21.28 3.25
CA ARG A 75 -0.91 -21.37 4.13
C ARG A 75 0.36 -21.53 3.30
N ALA A 76 1.52 -21.47 3.95
CA ALA A 76 2.79 -21.83 3.34
C ALA A 76 3.66 -22.58 4.33
N ARG A 77 4.59 -23.37 3.77
CA ARG A 77 5.72 -23.93 4.50
C ARG A 77 6.88 -22.96 4.45
N VAL A 78 7.40 -22.56 5.60
CA VAL A 78 8.65 -21.79 5.68
C VAL A 78 9.81 -22.70 5.25
N LEU A 79 10.62 -22.23 4.32
CA LEU A 79 11.82 -22.92 3.85
C LEU A 79 13.07 -22.34 4.51
N GLU A 80 13.09 -21.04 4.75
CA GLU A 80 14.24 -20.30 5.25
C GLU A 80 13.82 -18.95 5.84
N VAL A 81 14.54 -18.51 6.87
CA VAL A 81 14.50 -17.13 7.36
C VAL A 81 15.56 -16.35 6.60
N VAL A 82 15.15 -15.34 5.83
CA VAL A 82 16.03 -14.56 4.95
C VAL A 82 16.59 -13.35 5.70
N GLU A 83 15.76 -12.68 6.50
CA GLU A 83 16.12 -11.47 7.26
C GLU A 83 15.22 -11.39 8.50
N ASP A 84 15.77 -11.17 9.69
CA ASP A 84 14.99 -11.05 10.94
C ASP A 84 15.77 -10.24 12.01
N PRO A 85 15.30 -9.04 12.39
CA PRO A 85 14.22 -8.28 11.76
C PRO A 85 14.69 -7.66 10.44
N VAL A 86 13.75 -7.36 9.54
CA VAL A 86 14.03 -6.53 8.36
C VAL A 86 14.53 -5.16 8.80
N GLN A 87 15.62 -4.69 8.20
CA GLN A 87 16.18 -3.36 8.45
C GLN A 87 16.05 -2.50 7.18
N MET A 88 15.10 -1.57 7.21
CA MET A 88 14.81 -0.66 6.11
C MET A 88 14.28 0.66 6.67
N SER A 89 14.59 1.79 6.03
CA SER A 89 14.06 3.08 6.47
C SER A 89 12.57 3.19 6.15
N ILE A 90 11.84 4.06 6.86
CA ILE A 90 10.41 4.29 6.59
C ILE A 90 10.18 4.74 5.14
N ASP A 91 10.98 5.69 4.66
CA ASP A 91 10.85 6.20 3.28
C ASP A 91 11.17 5.13 2.23
N ASP A 92 12.13 4.23 2.50
CA ASP A 92 12.44 3.13 1.59
C ASP A 92 11.34 2.06 1.59
N ALA A 93 10.76 1.75 2.75
CA ALA A 93 9.64 0.83 2.87
C ALA A 93 8.40 1.34 2.12
N ASP A 94 8.05 2.60 2.34
CA ASP A 94 6.92 3.23 1.65
C ASP A 94 7.20 3.33 0.14
N ARG A 95 8.45 3.63 -0.27
CA ARG A 95 8.85 3.60 -1.68
C ARG A 95 8.68 2.22 -2.31
N ALA A 96 9.09 1.16 -1.63
CA ALA A 96 8.98 -0.22 -2.11
C ALA A 96 7.53 -0.65 -2.32
N VAL A 97 6.62 -0.21 -1.44
CA VAL A 97 5.18 -0.51 -1.53
C VAL A 97 4.47 0.40 -2.55
N CYS A 98 4.78 1.70 -2.58
CA CYS A 98 3.97 2.67 -3.32
C CYS A 98 4.46 2.93 -4.75
N LEU A 99 5.76 3.09 -4.98
CA LEU A 99 6.28 3.67 -6.24
C LEU A 99 5.88 2.85 -7.48
N LYS A 100 5.92 1.53 -7.36
CA LYS A 100 5.61 0.60 -8.47
C LYS A 100 4.13 0.24 -8.56
N TYR A 101 3.41 0.27 -7.45
CA TYR A 101 2.09 -0.37 -7.36
C TYR A 101 0.94 0.62 -7.19
N SER A 102 1.19 1.81 -6.64
CA SER A 102 0.18 2.87 -6.60
C SER A 102 0.03 3.49 -7.99
N ARG A 103 -1.12 3.22 -8.61
CA ARG A 103 -1.49 3.68 -9.94
C ARG A 103 -2.84 4.38 -9.92
N TRP A 104 -2.98 5.40 -10.76
CA TRP A 104 -4.28 6.00 -11.03
C TRP A 104 -5.18 5.05 -11.83
N SER A 105 -6.45 5.42 -11.96
CA SER A 105 -7.48 4.66 -12.71
C SER A 105 -7.11 4.39 -14.18
N ASP A 106 -6.26 5.23 -14.78
CA ASP A 106 -5.73 5.08 -16.14
C ASP A 106 -4.42 4.27 -16.22
N GLY A 107 -3.96 3.70 -15.10
CA GLY A 107 -2.74 2.90 -15.01
C GLY A 107 -1.44 3.71 -14.91
N THR A 108 -1.51 5.04 -14.89
CA THR A 108 -0.32 5.89 -14.72
C THR A 108 0.15 5.95 -13.27
N ALA A 109 1.41 6.37 -13.06
CA ALA A 109 1.99 6.45 -11.72
C ALA A 109 1.28 7.48 -10.83
N MET A 110 1.03 7.09 -9.57
CA MET A 110 0.46 7.99 -8.56
C MET A 110 1.49 8.93 -7.94
N TYR A 111 2.76 8.51 -7.91
CA TYR A 111 3.86 9.26 -7.30
C TYR A 111 5.03 9.43 -8.27
N ASP A 112 5.80 10.50 -8.09
CA ASP A 112 7.12 10.64 -8.69
C ASP A 112 8.18 9.82 -7.94
N TRP A 113 9.42 9.87 -8.43
CA TRP A 113 10.54 9.13 -7.85
C TRP A 113 10.95 9.63 -6.45
N GLU A 114 10.58 10.86 -6.09
CA GLU A 114 10.82 11.44 -4.75
C GLU A 114 9.74 11.03 -3.74
N GLY A 115 8.63 10.47 -4.21
CA GLY A 115 7.48 10.03 -3.43
C GLY A 115 6.35 11.04 -3.35
N TYR A 116 6.40 12.13 -4.13
CA TYR A 116 5.33 13.12 -4.15
C TYR A 116 4.25 12.76 -5.16
N MET A 117 3.00 13.06 -4.80
CA MET A 117 1.85 12.72 -5.61
C MET A 117 1.85 13.48 -6.95
N LEU A 118 1.56 12.75 -8.02
CA LEU A 118 1.35 13.30 -9.37
C LEU A 118 -0.13 13.64 -9.58
N PRO A 119 -0.48 14.59 -10.46
CA PRO A 119 -1.87 14.91 -10.73
C PRO A 119 -2.67 13.69 -11.22
N PRO A 120 -3.84 13.40 -10.62
CA PRO A 120 -4.73 12.35 -11.12
C PRO A 120 -5.27 12.73 -12.51
N PRO A 121 -5.67 11.75 -13.33
CA PRO A 121 -6.08 11.97 -14.72
C PRO A 121 -7.12 13.07 -14.89
N GLU A 122 -8.10 13.14 -14.00
CA GLU A 122 -9.23 14.06 -14.04
C GLU A 122 -8.80 15.52 -13.78
N LEU A 123 -7.66 15.75 -13.13
CA LEU A 123 -7.16 17.08 -12.79
C LEU A 123 -6.01 17.54 -13.70
N ARG A 124 -5.52 16.73 -14.64
CA ARG A 124 -4.40 17.10 -15.51
C ARG A 124 -4.65 18.31 -16.39
N SER A 125 -5.91 18.63 -16.70
CA SER A 125 -6.25 19.81 -17.51
C SER A 125 -6.30 21.12 -16.71
N VAL A 126 -6.51 21.04 -15.39
CA VAL A 126 -6.81 22.21 -14.52
C VAL A 126 -5.81 22.41 -13.38
N ALA A 127 -5.07 21.36 -13.00
CA ALA A 127 -4.08 21.35 -11.93
C ALA A 127 -2.87 20.47 -12.31
N ALA A 128 -2.36 20.64 -13.53
CA ALA A 128 -1.29 19.80 -14.09
C ALA A 128 0.07 19.90 -13.36
N ASP A 129 0.31 21.00 -12.62
CA ASP A 129 1.60 21.26 -12.00
C ASP A 129 1.82 20.34 -10.78
N PRO A 130 2.77 19.38 -10.83
CA PRO A 130 3.06 18.48 -9.72
C PRO A 130 3.53 19.21 -8.45
N ALA A 131 4.12 20.41 -8.57
CA ALA A 131 4.57 21.17 -7.42
C ALA A 131 3.41 21.50 -6.45
N ARG A 132 2.19 21.65 -6.98
CA ARG A 132 0.98 21.92 -6.19
C ARG A 132 0.53 20.75 -5.32
N TYR A 133 1.11 19.55 -5.47
CA TYR A 133 0.75 18.35 -4.71
C TYR A 133 1.76 18.06 -3.59
N ARG A 134 2.94 18.70 -3.60
CA ARG A 134 4.02 18.41 -2.65
C ARG A 134 3.62 18.67 -1.18
N HIS A 135 2.67 19.58 -0.93
CA HIS A 135 2.18 19.86 0.43
C HIS A 135 1.40 18.70 1.05
N LEU A 136 0.94 17.73 0.25
CA LEU A 136 0.29 16.52 0.77
C LEU A 136 1.30 15.62 1.51
N GLY A 137 2.60 15.85 1.33
CA GLY A 137 3.66 15.01 1.87
C GLY A 137 3.99 13.85 0.94
N LYS A 138 5.05 13.13 1.30
CA LYS A 138 5.46 11.93 0.58
C LYS A 138 4.51 10.78 0.86
N TRP A 139 4.27 9.95 -0.16
CA TRP A 139 3.49 8.71 -0.07
C TRP A 139 2.08 8.91 0.53
N CYS A 140 1.51 10.11 0.35
CA CYS A 140 0.21 10.48 0.91
C CYS A 140 -0.88 9.54 0.36
N PRO A 141 -1.52 8.71 1.21
CA PRO A 141 -2.47 7.72 0.75
C PRO A 141 -3.77 8.38 0.26
N VAL A 142 -4.46 7.70 -0.66
CA VAL A 142 -5.84 7.99 -1.04
C VAL A 142 -6.70 6.81 -0.58
N PRO A 143 -7.34 6.90 0.61
CA PRO A 143 -8.10 5.78 1.14
C PRO A 143 -9.28 5.39 0.23
N TYR A 144 -9.79 4.16 0.39
CA TYR A 144 -10.99 3.73 -0.32
C TYR A 144 -12.15 4.72 -0.09
N GLY A 145 -12.92 4.98 -1.16
CA GLY A 145 -13.99 5.97 -1.16
C GLY A 145 -13.52 7.43 -1.10
N HIS A 146 -12.21 7.70 -1.18
CA HIS A 146 -11.66 9.04 -1.32
C HIS A 146 -11.04 9.25 -2.70
N ARG A 147 -10.79 10.51 -3.03
CA ARG A 147 -10.15 10.93 -4.27
C ARG A 147 -9.36 12.21 -4.05
N VAL A 148 -8.49 12.56 -4.98
CA VAL A 148 -7.84 13.87 -4.95
C VAL A 148 -8.72 14.87 -5.68
N GLY A 149 -9.03 15.97 -4.99
CA GLY A 149 -9.96 16.99 -5.44
C GLY A 149 -9.37 18.39 -5.39
N LEU A 150 -9.88 19.26 -6.26
CA LEU A 150 -9.67 20.70 -6.22
C LEU A 150 -10.87 21.35 -5.52
N LEU A 151 -10.61 22.06 -4.42
CA LEU A 151 -11.64 22.81 -3.69
C LEU A 151 -11.86 24.20 -4.31
N SER A 152 -12.94 24.89 -3.90
CA SER A 152 -13.32 26.21 -4.43
C SER A 152 -12.26 27.29 -4.21
N ASP A 153 -11.43 27.14 -3.18
CA ASP A 153 -10.28 28.00 -2.90
C ASP A 153 -9.03 27.63 -3.73
N SER A 154 -9.17 26.76 -4.73
CA SER A 154 -8.09 26.20 -5.55
C SER A 154 -7.08 25.35 -4.78
N SER A 155 -7.38 24.93 -3.55
CA SER A 155 -6.53 24.00 -2.81
C SER A 155 -6.76 22.56 -3.24
N ILE A 156 -5.67 21.77 -3.25
CA ILE A 156 -5.70 20.35 -3.57
C ILE A 156 -5.73 19.54 -2.27
N ARG A 157 -6.70 18.64 -2.15
CA ARG A 157 -6.92 17.81 -0.96
C ARG A 157 -7.34 16.39 -1.36
N VAL A 158 -7.06 15.44 -0.49
CA VAL A 158 -7.77 14.15 -0.49
C VAL A 158 -9.14 14.40 0.14
N VAL A 159 -10.21 14.10 -0.59
CA VAL A 159 -11.59 14.36 -0.19
C VAL A 159 -12.41 13.08 -0.30
N TYR A 160 -13.43 12.95 0.54
CA TYR A 160 -14.37 11.83 0.42
C TYR A 160 -15.17 11.94 -0.87
N GLN A 161 -15.43 10.83 -1.55
CA GLN A 161 -16.03 10.84 -2.89
C GLN A 161 -17.43 11.46 -2.90
N GLN A 162 -18.19 11.37 -1.81
CA GLN A 162 -19.51 12.00 -1.70
C GLN A 162 -19.45 13.53 -1.49
N ASP A 163 -18.32 14.07 -1.04
CA ASP A 163 -18.11 15.51 -0.87
C ASP A 163 -17.78 16.21 -2.20
N TRP A 164 -17.62 15.42 -3.26
CA TRP A 164 -17.42 15.94 -4.59
C TRP A 164 -18.77 16.28 -5.26
N PRO A 165 -18.92 17.46 -5.88
CA PRO A 165 -20.12 17.73 -6.66
C PRO A 165 -20.26 16.68 -7.77
N SER A 166 -21.36 15.91 -7.77
CA SER A 166 -21.71 15.05 -8.89
C SER A 166 -21.69 15.88 -10.19
N PRO A 167 -21.17 15.32 -11.30
CA PRO A 167 -21.22 15.99 -12.59
C PRO A 167 -22.66 16.29 -13.03
#